data_AF-A0A9W4WYM1-F1
#
_entry.id   AF-A0A9W4WYM1-F1
#
_cell.length_a   1.000
_cell.length_b   1.000
_cell.length_c   1.000
_cell.angle_alpha   90.00
_cell.angle_beta   90.00
_cell.angle_gamma   90.00
#
_symmetry.space_group_name_H-M   'P 1'
#
loop_
_entity.id
_entity.type
_entity.pdbx_description
1 polymer ?
#
loop_
_entity_poly.entity_id
_entity_poly.type
_entity_poly.pdbx_seq_one_letter_code
_entity_poly.pdbx_strand_id
1 'polypeptide(L)'
;TRIKGKHENAPLTKPDRHKEETAAPSTTHKEQTAPETNPDRQAFKRAKTEKPETPESEDEEAPPTQLLEQQEKELRKQRAQAKAQLTHEQKQQQATKKELTQLKSAATKETKKLEQTQQKLAQPTSSKQRQELQKKQQESQEKLTQIQQQLQEKQEQLNQQQQQTEQSQQKIQELSQQIEQTQTQRQSSQQSQAEKQLEKEIEQKETEATQAQQEELQQQ
;
A
#
# COMPACT_ATOMS: atom_id res chain seq x y z
N THR A 1 -56.55 35.71 8.20
CA THR A 1 -56.19 34.64 9.15
C THR A 1 -54.92 35.05 9.88
N ARG A 2 -54.96 35.00 11.21
CA ARG A 2 -53.93 35.42 12.17
C ARG A 2 -53.31 34.14 12.73
N ILE A 3 -51.98 33.94 12.70
CA ILE A 3 -51.14 33.44 13.81
C ILE A 3 -49.68 33.90 13.58
N LYS A 4 -49.11 34.52 14.62
CA LYS A 4 -47.68 34.83 14.84
C LYS A 4 -47.05 33.71 15.69
N GLY A 5 -45.74 33.50 15.55
CA GLY A 5 -44.85 32.82 16.52
C GLY A 5 -43.59 32.36 15.78
N LYS A 6 -42.37 32.92 15.87
CA LYS A 6 -41.50 33.37 16.98
C LYS A 6 -41.15 32.29 18.02
N HIS A 7 -39.83 32.19 18.25
CA HIS A 7 -39.05 31.41 19.24
C HIS A 7 -38.63 30.01 18.78
N GLU A 8 -37.37 29.83 18.40
CA GLU A 8 -36.19 29.59 19.26
C GLU A 8 -36.24 28.20 19.91
N ASN A 9 -35.27 27.34 19.54
CA ASN A 9 -34.61 26.43 20.48
C ASN A 9 -33.41 25.77 19.78
N ALA A 10 -32.25 26.35 20.00
CA ALA A 10 -31.00 25.59 20.07
C ALA A 10 -30.92 24.91 21.44
N PRO A 11 -30.33 23.72 21.55
CA PRO A 11 -29.64 23.36 22.77
C PRO A 11 -28.12 23.55 22.60
N LEU A 12 -27.61 24.56 23.30
CA LEU A 12 -26.26 24.59 23.83
C LEU A 12 -26.08 23.37 24.74
N THR A 13 -25.12 22.50 24.46
CA THR A 13 -24.38 21.81 25.52
C THR A 13 -22.88 21.92 25.24
N LYS A 14 -22.17 22.25 26.31
CA LYS A 14 -20.78 22.69 26.41
C LYS A 14 -19.82 21.48 26.58
N PRO A 15 -18.49 21.71 26.54
CA PRO A 15 -17.49 20.70 26.17
C PRO A 15 -17.07 19.83 27.34
N ASP A 16 -16.67 18.60 27.04
CA ASP A 16 -16.01 17.74 28.02
C ASP A 16 -14.52 18.12 28.13
N ARG A 17 -14.07 18.30 29.37
CA ARG A 17 -12.73 18.67 29.82
C ARG A 17 -12.37 17.70 30.95
N HIS A 18 -11.48 16.76 30.68
CA HIS A 18 -10.60 16.15 31.67
C HIS A 18 -9.21 16.01 31.01
N LYS A 19 -8.28 16.92 31.34
CA LYS A 19 -7.14 16.77 32.29
C LYS A 19 -6.12 15.73 31.80
N GLU A 20 -5.04 16.20 31.17
CA GLU A 20 -3.72 16.47 31.80
C GLU A 20 -3.04 15.20 32.35
N GLU A 21 -2.09 14.68 31.58
CA GLU A 21 -0.87 14.12 32.16
C GLU A 21 0.33 14.60 31.32
N THR A 22 1.19 15.35 32.00
CA THR A 22 2.41 15.95 31.51
C THR A 22 3.58 15.13 32.06
N ALA A 23 4.44 14.59 31.19
CA ALA A 23 5.91 14.59 31.33
C ALA A 23 6.57 13.60 30.35
N ALA A 24 7.29 14.14 29.36
CA ALA A 24 8.51 13.52 28.82
C ALA A 24 9.69 13.92 29.76
N PRO A 25 10.99 13.61 29.50
CA PRO A 25 11.60 12.85 28.39
C PRO A 25 12.80 11.95 28.80
N SER A 26 13.31 11.12 27.88
CA SER A 26 14.76 10.78 27.76
C SER A 26 14.97 9.90 26.52
N THR A 27 15.54 10.44 25.44
CA THR A 27 16.97 10.32 25.05
C THR A 27 17.43 8.86 24.91
N THR A 28 17.79 8.41 23.72
CA THR A 28 19.19 8.53 23.26
C THR A 28 19.27 8.49 21.73
N HIS A 29 19.95 9.50 21.18
CA HIS A 29 20.50 9.55 19.83
C HIS A 29 21.71 8.62 19.68
N LYS A 30 21.84 7.98 18.51
CA LYS A 30 23.08 7.73 17.75
C LYS A 30 22.64 7.08 16.43
N GLU A 31 22.54 7.78 15.30
CA GLU A 31 23.62 8.32 14.46
C GLU A 31 24.44 7.22 13.76
N GLN A 32 24.29 7.17 12.42
CA GLN A 32 25.24 6.69 11.39
C GLN A 32 25.59 5.17 11.42
N THR A 33 25.80 4.44 10.32
CA THR A 33 26.32 4.75 8.98
C THR A 33 26.03 3.58 8.03
N ALA A 34 26.14 3.82 6.73
CA ALA A 34 26.05 2.86 5.62
C ALA A 34 27.27 1.88 5.57
N PRO A 35 27.32 0.91 4.63
CA PRO A 35 28.01 -0.38 4.79
C PRO A 35 29.51 -0.31 4.48
N GLU A 36 30.33 -1.02 5.26
CA GLU A 36 31.75 -1.20 4.96
C GLU A 36 32.00 -2.61 4.40
N THR A 37 32.50 -2.61 3.18
CA THR A 37 33.10 -3.72 2.44
C THR A 37 34.27 -4.33 3.21
N ASN A 38 34.29 -5.66 3.34
CA ASN A 38 35.51 -6.38 3.73
C ASN A 38 35.75 -7.57 2.77
N PRO A 39 36.69 -7.44 1.82
CA PRO A 39 37.10 -8.52 0.93
C PRO A 39 38.43 -9.09 1.43
N ASP A 40 38.43 -10.08 2.33
CA ASP A 40 39.63 -10.91 2.52
C ASP A 40 39.33 -12.23 3.23
N ARG A 41 39.29 -13.31 2.43
CA ARG A 41 39.64 -14.68 2.85
C ARG A 41 39.82 -15.57 1.63
N GLN A 42 40.85 -15.28 0.85
CA GLN A 42 41.67 -16.33 0.23
C GLN A 42 42.61 -16.86 1.32
N ALA A 43 43.05 -18.11 1.41
CA ALA A 43 42.72 -19.40 0.81
C ALA A 43 43.49 -20.41 1.70
N PHE A 44 43.05 -21.66 1.86
CA PHE A 44 43.98 -22.80 1.90
C PHE A 44 43.26 -24.11 1.57
N LYS A 45 43.81 -24.73 0.53
CA LYS A 45 43.42 -25.99 -0.11
C LYS A 45 43.68 -27.18 0.82
N ARG A 46 42.83 -28.21 0.78
CA ARG A 46 43.27 -29.58 0.42
C ARG A 46 42.09 -30.51 0.17
N ALA A 47 42.23 -31.22 -0.95
CA ALA A 47 41.32 -32.22 -1.46
C ALA A 47 41.17 -33.41 -0.51
N LYS A 48 39.92 -33.83 -0.31
CA LYS A 48 39.56 -35.24 -0.26
C LYS A 48 38.58 -35.49 -1.38
N THR A 49 39.09 -36.19 -2.38
CA THR A 49 38.34 -36.82 -3.46
C THR A 49 37.64 -38.03 -2.85
N GLU A 50 36.37 -37.89 -2.47
CA GLU A 50 35.48 -39.01 -2.25
C GLU A 50 34.29 -38.82 -3.19
N LYS A 51 34.02 -39.86 -3.96
CA LYS A 51 32.97 -40.01 -4.97
C LYS A 51 31.69 -39.22 -4.65
N PRO A 52 31.07 -38.52 -5.62
CA PRO A 52 29.64 -38.31 -5.55
C PRO A 52 28.97 -39.67 -5.81
N GLU A 53 28.66 -40.40 -4.74
CA GLU A 53 27.45 -41.20 -4.80
C GLU A 53 26.32 -40.19 -4.96
N THR A 54 25.75 -40.17 -6.16
CA THR A 54 24.42 -39.64 -6.37
C THR A 54 23.54 -40.25 -5.28
N PRO A 55 22.95 -39.48 -4.36
CA PRO A 55 21.59 -39.86 -4.03
C PRO A 55 20.88 -39.79 -5.38
N GLU A 56 20.42 -40.93 -5.86
CA GLU A 56 19.16 -40.97 -6.59
C GLU A 56 18.17 -40.24 -5.68
N SER A 57 18.18 -38.91 -5.76
CA SER A 57 17.03 -38.12 -5.41
C SER A 57 16.03 -38.56 -6.45
N GLU A 58 15.22 -39.55 -6.07
CA GLU A 58 13.87 -39.67 -6.57
C GLU A 58 13.37 -38.23 -6.66
N ASP A 59 13.26 -37.76 -7.89
CA ASP A 59 12.70 -36.49 -8.25
C ASP A 59 11.23 -36.61 -7.84
N GLU A 60 10.96 -36.49 -6.54
CA GLU A 60 9.65 -36.25 -5.99
C GLU A 60 9.30 -34.83 -6.42
N GLU A 61 9.00 -34.70 -7.70
CA GLU A 61 8.27 -33.59 -8.25
C GLU A 61 7.01 -33.50 -7.39
N ALA A 62 6.97 -32.48 -6.53
CA ALA A 62 5.89 -32.31 -5.58
C ALA A 62 4.57 -32.47 -6.34
N PRO A 63 3.59 -33.25 -5.81
CA PRO A 63 2.38 -33.54 -6.55
C PRO A 63 1.80 -32.22 -7.06
N PRO A 64 1.32 -32.13 -8.32
CA PRO A 64 1.02 -30.87 -9.01
C PRO A 64 0.12 -29.92 -8.19
N THR A 65 -0.67 -30.50 -7.29
CA THR A 65 -1.50 -29.85 -6.29
C THR A 65 -0.73 -29.03 -5.23
N GLN A 66 0.40 -29.53 -4.71
CA GLN A 66 1.26 -28.83 -3.74
C GLN A 66 1.97 -27.63 -4.38
N LEU A 67 2.43 -27.76 -5.63
CA LEU A 67 3.05 -26.65 -6.36
C LEU A 67 2.06 -25.49 -6.54
N LEU A 68 0.82 -25.79 -6.94
CA LEU A 68 -0.27 -24.80 -7.04
C LEU A 68 -0.63 -24.18 -5.69
N GLU A 69 -0.47 -24.90 -4.58
CA GLU A 69 -0.66 -24.35 -3.23
C GLU A 69 0.43 -23.35 -2.86
N GLN A 70 1.70 -23.68 -3.13
CA GLN A 70 2.81 -22.77 -2.89
C GLN A 70 2.69 -21.51 -3.76
N GLN A 71 2.32 -21.66 -5.04
CA GLN A 71 2.09 -20.53 -5.93
C GLN A 71 1.00 -19.59 -5.40
N GLU A 72 -0.15 -20.12 -4.94
CA GLU A 72 -1.21 -19.29 -4.37
C GLU A 72 -0.76 -18.57 -3.08
N LYS A 73 0.00 -19.26 -2.21
CA LYS A 73 0.54 -18.65 -0.98
C LYS A 73 1.43 -17.45 -1.32
N GLU A 74 2.31 -17.60 -2.30
CA GLU A 74 3.18 -16.50 -2.74
C GLU A 74 2.38 -15.36 -3.38
N LEU A 75 1.40 -15.67 -4.26
CA LEU A 75 0.51 -14.65 -4.84
C LEU A 75 -0.27 -13.88 -3.75
N ARG A 76 -0.77 -14.57 -2.72
CA ARG A 76 -1.45 -13.93 -1.58
C ARG A 76 -0.52 -13.00 -0.80
N LYS A 77 0.73 -13.41 -0.58
CA LYS A 77 1.75 -12.58 0.07
C LYS A 77 2.05 -11.33 -0.74
N GLN A 78 2.26 -11.47 -2.05
CA GLN A 78 2.46 -10.34 -2.96
C GLN A 78 1.26 -9.40 -2.96
N ARG A 79 0.03 -9.94 -2.97
CA ARG A 79 -1.19 -9.12 -2.88
C ARG A 79 -1.26 -8.36 -1.57
N ALA A 80 -0.93 -8.99 -0.45
CA ALA A 80 -0.92 -8.34 0.86
C ALA A 80 0.10 -7.19 0.92
N GLN A 81 1.30 -7.40 0.37
CA GLN A 81 2.32 -6.35 0.24
C GLN A 81 1.84 -5.21 -0.65
N ALA A 82 1.26 -5.50 -1.82
CA ALA A 82 0.71 -4.49 -2.71
C ALA A 82 -0.42 -3.69 -2.05
N LYS A 83 -1.31 -4.32 -1.27
CA LYS A 83 -2.35 -3.64 -0.49
C LYS A 83 -1.77 -2.71 0.59
N ALA A 84 -0.69 -3.13 1.25
CA ALA A 84 0.00 -2.29 2.23
C ALA A 84 0.65 -1.07 1.55
N GLN A 85 1.27 -1.25 0.39
CA GLN A 85 1.81 -0.16 -0.43
C GLN A 85 0.71 0.81 -0.87
N LEU A 86 -0.41 0.31 -1.42
CA LEU A 86 -1.56 1.14 -1.80
C LEU A 86 -2.07 1.98 -0.61
N THR A 87 -2.16 1.38 0.58
CA THR A 87 -2.60 2.10 1.79
C THR A 87 -1.64 3.23 2.14
N HIS A 88 -0.34 3.01 1.98
CA HIS A 88 0.68 4.02 2.22
C HIS A 88 0.60 5.17 1.19
N GLU A 89 0.49 4.83 -0.10
CA GLU A 89 0.31 5.79 -1.20
C GLU A 89 -0.93 6.67 -1.01
N GLN A 90 -2.06 6.07 -0.65
CA GLN A 90 -3.30 6.81 -0.38
C GLN A 90 -3.15 7.79 0.79
N LYS A 91 -2.43 7.39 1.86
CA LYS A 91 -2.13 8.29 2.98
C LYS A 91 -1.25 9.46 2.55
N GLN A 92 -0.21 9.20 1.77
CA GLN A 92 0.63 10.26 1.21
C GLN A 92 -0.18 11.21 0.32
N GLN A 93 -1.05 10.68 -0.55
CA GLN A 93 -1.92 11.47 -1.41
C GLN A 93 -2.84 12.39 -0.60
N GLN A 94 -3.41 11.90 0.50
CA GLN A 94 -4.23 12.72 1.40
C GLN A 94 -3.43 13.81 2.09
N ALA A 95 -2.17 13.55 2.47
CA ALA A 95 -1.29 14.56 3.05
C ALA A 95 -1.01 15.69 2.02
N THR A 96 -0.63 15.33 0.79
CA THR A 96 -0.41 16.29 -0.30
C THR A 96 -1.67 17.13 -0.58
N LYS A 97 -2.86 16.50 -0.58
CA LYS A 97 -4.14 17.22 -0.74
C LYS A 97 -4.35 18.26 0.35
N LYS A 98 -4.05 17.93 1.61
CA LYS A 98 -4.14 18.87 2.74
C LYS A 98 -3.18 20.04 2.58
N GLU A 99 -1.93 19.77 2.19
CA GLU A 99 -0.92 20.80 1.92
C GLU A 99 -1.37 21.74 0.80
N LEU A 100 -1.91 21.20 -0.31
CA LEU A 100 -2.47 22.01 -1.39
C LEU A 100 -3.61 22.91 -0.91
N THR A 101 -4.52 22.42 -0.08
CA THR A 101 -5.60 23.25 0.50
C THR A 101 -5.04 24.38 1.36
N GLN A 102 -4.01 24.11 2.16
CA GLN A 102 -3.35 25.12 2.99
C GLN A 102 -2.63 26.18 2.13
N LEU A 103 -1.89 25.76 1.11
CA LEU A 103 -1.21 26.65 0.18
C LEU A 103 -2.20 27.51 -0.62
N LYS A 104 -3.33 26.96 -1.09
CA LYS A 104 -4.39 27.73 -1.76
C LYS A 104 -4.96 28.79 -0.82
N SER A 105 -5.21 28.43 0.43
CA SER A 105 -5.69 29.36 1.45
C SER A 105 -4.65 30.46 1.76
N ALA A 106 -3.37 30.11 1.80
CA ALA A 106 -2.28 31.07 1.98
C ALA A 106 -2.17 32.03 0.79
N ALA A 107 -2.29 31.52 -0.44
CA ALA A 107 -2.32 32.33 -1.66
C ALA A 107 -3.45 33.35 -1.61
N THR A 108 -4.69 32.94 -1.31
CA THR A 108 -5.83 33.85 -1.20
C THR A 108 -5.61 34.94 -0.14
N LYS A 109 -5.04 34.59 1.02
CA LYS A 109 -4.73 35.55 2.08
C LYS A 109 -3.67 36.56 1.64
N GLU A 110 -2.61 36.11 0.98
CA GLU A 110 -1.54 36.99 0.51
C GLU A 110 -2.02 37.88 -0.66
N THR A 111 -2.83 37.35 -1.59
CA THR A 111 -3.50 38.14 -2.63
C THR A 111 -4.34 39.26 -2.03
N LYS A 112 -5.19 38.96 -1.04
CA LYS A 112 -6.01 39.98 -0.36
C LYS A 112 -5.16 41.03 0.34
N LYS A 113 -4.04 40.64 0.95
CA LYS A 113 -3.11 41.57 1.60
C LYS A 113 -2.40 42.47 0.57
N LEU A 114 -2.03 41.93 -0.59
CA LEU A 114 -1.47 42.68 -1.69
C LEU A 114 -2.46 43.71 -2.22
N GLU A 115 -3.72 43.31 -2.47
CA GLU A 115 -4.80 44.21 -2.90
C GLU A 115 -5.03 45.35 -1.90
N GLN A 116 -5.10 45.05 -0.60
CA GLN A 116 -5.24 46.07 0.44
C GLN A 116 -4.05 47.04 0.47
N THR A 117 -2.84 46.54 0.23
CA THR A 117 -1.63 47.37 0.18
C THR A 117 -1.66 48.28 -1.04
N GLN A 118 -2.10 47.78 -2.20
CA GLN A 118 -2.28 48.56 -3.42
C GLN A 118 -3.35 49.64 -3.26
N GLN A 119 -4.49 49.32 -2.62
CA GLN A 119 -5.52 50.30 -2.30
C GLN A 119 -5.00 51.42 -1.39
N LYS A 120 -4.20 51.09 -0.37
CA LYS A 120 -3.57 52.08 0.52
C LYS A 120 -2.54 52.94 -0.21
N LEU A 121 -1.79 52.36 -1.15
CA LEU A 121 -0.83 53.09 -2.01
C LEU A 121 -1.51 54.08 -2.96
N ALA A 122 -2.76 53.82 -3.35
CA ALA A 122 -3.54 54.71 -4.19
C ALA A 122 -4.07 55.95 -3.44
N GLN A 123 -4.03 55.96 -2.10
CA GLN A 123 -4.45 57.09 -1.29
C GLN A 123 -3.28 58.05 -0.99
N PRO A 124 -3.56 59.35 -0.77
CA PRO A 124 -2.55 60.31 -0.34
C PRO A 124 -1.93 59.85 0.99
N THR A 125 -0.63 59.62 0.99
CA THR A 125 0.13 59.14 2.14
C THR A 125 1.42 59.94 2.30
N SER A 126 1.97 59.96 3.51
CA SER A 126 3.27 60.57 3.74
C SER A 126 4.39 59.80 3.02
N SER A 127 5.50 60.47 2.68
CA SER A 127 6.64 59.85 1.99
C SER A 127 7.14 58.57 2.70
N LYS A 128 7.26 58.62 4.03
CA LYS A 128 7.69 57.48 4.84
C LYS A 128 6.69 56.31 4.78
N GLN A 129 5.40 56.58 4.88
CA GLN A 129 4.36 55.54 4.76
C GLN A 129 4.33 54.93 3.36
N ARG A 130 4.54 55.75 2.32
CA ARG A 130 4.57 55.29 0.94
C ARG A 130 5.73 54.31 0.70
N GLN A 131 6.92 54.61 1.21
CA GLN A 131 8.07 53.69 1.14
C GLN A 131 7.78 52.35 1.85
N GLU A 132 7.19 52.40 3.05
CA GLU A 132 6.83 51.18 3.80
C GLU A 132 5.80 50.31 3.04
N LEU A 133 4.79 50.95 2.45
CA LEU A 133 3.79 50.25 1.64
C LEU A 133 4.37 49.66 0.35
N GLN A 134 5.30 50.35 -0.32
CA GLN A 134 6.01 49.81 -1.48
C GLN A 134 6.83 48.57 -1.12
N LYS A 135 7.54 48.60 0.02
CA LYS A 135 8.28 47.43 0.51
C LYS A 135 7.34 46.25 0.78
N LYS A 136 6.21 46.51 1.47
CA LYS A 136 5.18 45.48 1.73
C LYS A 136 4.58 44.92 0.45
N GLN A 137 4.41 45.74 -0.59
CA GLN A 137 3.93 45.31 -1.89
C GLN A 137 4.93 44.34 -2.54
N GLN A 138 6.21 44.67 -2.55
CA GLN A 138 7.28 43.81 -3.09
C GLN A 138 7.37 42.49 -2.33
N GLU A 139 7.48 42.54 -0.99
CA GLU A 139 7.53 41.33 -0.15
C GLU A 139 6.30 40.42 -0.35
N SER A 140 5.12 41.02 -0.52
CA SER A 140 3.88 40.27 -0.76
C SER A 140 3.83 39.65 -2.15
N GLN A 141 4.35 40.33 -3.18
CA GLN A 141 4.47 39.79 -4.54
C GLN A 141 5.43 38.59 -4.58
N GLU A 142 6.63 38.74 -4.00
CA GLU A 142 7.62 37.66 -3.93
C GLU A 142 7.04 36.42 -3.22
N LYS A 143 6.39 36.64 -2.08
CA LYS A 143 5.75 35.54 -1.33
C LYS A 143 4.61 34.90 -2.11
N LEU A 144 3.81 35.67 -2.84
CA LEU A 144 2.75 35.13 -3.68
C LEU A 144 3.34 34.26 -4.80
N THR A 145 4.42 34.69 -5.45
CA THR A 145 5.14 33.90 -6.45
C THR A 145 5.66 32.59 -5.87
N GLN A 146 6.27 32.62 -4.67
CA GLN A 146 6.74 31.40 -3.99
C GLN A 146 5.59 30.43 -3.69
N ILE A 147 4.45 30.93 -3.20
CA ILE A 147 3.28 30.09 -2.92
C ILE A 147 2.72 29.49 -4.22
N GLN A 148 2.68 30.26 -5.31
CA GLN A 148 2.22 29.78 -6.61
C GLN A 148 3.12 28.67 -7.17
N GLN A 149 4.44 28.82 -7.03
CA GLN A 149 5.39 27.80 -7.43
C GLN A 149 5.20 26.51 -6.62
N GLN A 150 5.10 26.61 -5.29
CA GLN A 150 4.82 25.46 -4.42
C GLN A 150 3.48 24.79 -4.75
N LEU A 151 2.45 25.57 -5.12
CA LEU A 151 1.17 25.03 -5.57
C LEU A 151 1.31 24.19 -6.84
N GLN A 152 2.09 24.66 -7.81
CA GLN A 152 2.33 23.92 -9.05
C GLN A 152 3.08 22.61 -8.76
N GLU A 153 4.21 22.68 -8.04
CA GLU A 153 5.02 21.51 -7.69
C GLU A 153 4.19 20.46 -6.94
N LYS A 154 3.38 20.89 -5.95
CA LYS A 154 2.52 19.99 -5.19
C LYS A 154 1.36 19.42 -6.00
N GLN A 155 0.86 20.17 -6.98
CA GLN A 155 -0.19 19.69 -7.88
C GLN A 155 0.37 18.62 -8.84
N GLU A 156 1.58 18.80 -9.35
CA GLU A 156 2.29 17.80 -10.15
C GLU A 156 2.60 16.54 -9.31
N GLN A 157 3.08 16.72 -8.07
CA GLN A 157 3.28 15.62 -7.13
C GLN A 157 1.99 14.83 -6.89
N LEU A 158 0.85 15.52 -6.70
CA LEU A 158 -0.45 14.88 -6.51
C LEU A 158 -0.87 14.05 -7.73
N ASN A 159 -0.64 14.57 -8.94
CA ASN A 159 -0.96 13.87 -10.18
C ASN A 159 -0.13 12.59 -10.34
N GLN A 160 1.17 12.64 -10.04
CA GLN A 160 2.04 11.46 -10.06
C GLN A 160 1.59 10.41 -9.02
N GLN A 161 1.27 10.84 -7.80
CA GLN A 161 0.75 9.95 -6.75
C GLN A 161 -0.57 9.29 -7.18
N GLN A 162 -1.42 9.99 -7.92
CA GLN A 162 -2.68 9.45 -8.43
C GLN A 162 -2.43 8.33 -9.45
N GLN A 163 -1.51 8.53 -10.40
CA GLN A 163 -1.12 7.48 -11.36
C GLN A 163 -0.53 6.26 -10.66
N GLN A 164 0.35 6.44 -9.68
CA GLN A 164 0.91 5.33 -8.89
C GLN A 164 -0.18 4.55 -8.14
N THR A 165 -1.12 5.26 -7.53
CA THR A 165 -2.26 4.65 -6.82
C THR A 165 -3.10 3.79 -7.77
N GLU A 166 -3.36 4.27 -8.99
CA GLU A 166 -4.11 3.55 -10.02
C GLU A 166 -3.37 2.28 -10.48
N GLN A 167 -2.06 2.37 -10.71
CA GLN A 167 -1.23 1.21 -11.04
C GLN A 167 -1.21 0.16 -9.92
N SER A 168 -1.07 0.60 -8.66
CA SER A 168 -1.14 -0.29 -7.50
C SER A 168 -2.49 -0.99 -7.38
N GLN A 169 -3.59 -0.30 -7.68
CA GLN A 169 -4.93 -0.90 -7.72
C GLN A 169 -5.06 -1.96 -8.81
N GLN A 170 -4.59 -1.67 -10.03
CA GLN A 170 -4.57 -2.62 -11.13
C GLN A 170 -3.77 -3.88 -10.78
N LYS A 171 -2.57 -3.71 -10.22
CA LYS A 171 -1.74 -4.84 -9.77
C LYS A 171 -2.43 -5.71 -8.73
N ILE A 172 -3.14 -5.11 -7.77
CA ILE A 172 -3.93 -5.86 -6.77
C ILE A 172 -5.06 -6.65 -7.43
N GLN A 173 -5.71 -6.07 -8.45
CA GLN A 173 -6.78 -6.72 -9.20
C GLN A 173 -6.24 -7.91 -10.00
N GLU A 174 -5.14 -7.73 -10.73
CA GLU A 174 -4.45 -8.80 -11.47
C GLU A 174 -4.02 -9.95 -10.56
N LEU A 175 -3.37 -9.65 -9.43
CA LEU A 175 -2.99 -10.67 -8.44
C LEU A 175 -4.21 -11.40 -7.87
N SER A 176 -5.34 -10.71 -7.71
CA SER A 176 -6.57 -11.34 -7.24
C SER A 176 -7.15 -12.30 -8.28
N GLN A 177 -7.11 -11.95 -9.57
CA GLN A 177 -7.53 -12.83 -10.67
C GLN A 177 -6.61 -14.05 -10.79
N GLN A 178 -5.29 -13.86 -10.68
CA GLN A 178 -4.34 -14.98 -10.70
C GLN A 178 -4.59 -15.95 -9.54
N ILE A 179 -4.85 -15.44 -8.34
CA ILE A 179 -5.21 -16.28 -7.18
C ILE A 179 -6.47 -17.10 -7.47
N GLU A 180 -7.51 -16.49 -8.04
CA GLU A 180 -8.76 -17.17 -8.38
C GLU A 180 -8.55 -18.27 -9.44
N GLN A 181 -7.74 -17.98 -10.46
CA GLN A 181 -7.37 -18.96 -11.48
C GLN A 181 -6.58 -20.14 -10.87
N THR A 182 -5.57 -19.87 -10.05
CA THR A 182 -4.79 -20.92 -9.36
C THR A 182 -5.67 -21.76 -8.43
N GLN A 183 -6.63 -21.15 -7.72
CA GLN A 183 -7.58 -21.89 -6.90
C GLN A 183 -8.46 -22.82 -7.73
N THR A 184 -8.99 -22.32 -8.85
CA THR A 184 -9.82 -23.11 -9.77
C THR A 184 -9.03 -24.29 -10.34
N GLN A 185 -7.80 -24.06 -10.77
CA GLN A 185 -6.91 -25.09 -11.29
C GLN A 185 -6.55 -26.14 -10.23
N ARG A 186 -6.37 -25.72 -8.96
CA ARG A 186 -6.11 -26.66 -7.87
C ARG A 186 -7.32 -27.55 -7.61
N GLN A 187 -8.52 -26.96 -7.54
CA GLN A 187 -9.75 -27.71 -7.29
C GLN A 187 -9.99 -28.75 -8.39
N SER A 188 -9.83 -28.37 -9.66
CA SER A 188 -9.98 -29.32 -10.76
C SER A 188 -8.92 -30.42 -10.73
N SER A 189 -7.68 -30.10 -10.38
CA SER A 189 -6.60 -31.10 -10.23
C SER A 189 -6.87 -32.08 -9.09
N GLN A 190 -7.37 -31.59 -7.94
CA GLN A 190 -7.77 -32.44 -6.80
C GLN A 190 -8.91 -33.37 -7.16
N GLN A 191 -9.93 -32.85 -7.84
CA GLN A 191 -11.07 -33.65 -8.28
C GLN A 191 -10.63 -34.75 -9.25
N SER A 192 -9.81 -34.42 -10.25
CA SER A 192 -9.31 -35.42 -11.21
C SER A 192 -8.44 -36.49 -10.55
N GLN A 193 -7.64 -36.14 -9.53
CA GLN A 193 -6.88 -37.11 -8.75
C GLN A 193 -7.79 -38.03 -7.94
N ALA A 194 -8.82 -37.48 -7.30
CA ALA A 194 -9.80 -38.26 -6.54
C ALA A 194 -10.59 -39.22 -7.45
N GLU A 195 -10.99 -38.77 -8.64
CA GLU A 195 -11.67 -39.60 -9.64
C GLU A 195 -10.80 -40.78 -10.09
N LYS A 196 -9.51 -40.53 -10.41
CA LYS A 196 -8.57 -41.59 -10.77
C LYS A 196 -8.32 -42.60 -9.64
N GLN A 197 -8.29 -42.14 -8.40
CA GLN A 197 -8.14 -43.04 -7.24
C GLN A 197 -9.38 -43.91 -7.05
N LEU A 198 -10.57 -43.33 -7.19
CA LEU A 198 -11.84 -44.06 -7.11
C LEU A 198 -11.95 -45.11 -8.23
N GLU A 199 -11.58 -44.75 -9.46
CA GLU A 199 -11.61 -45.67 -10.61
C GLU A 199 -10.68 -46.87 -10.39
N LYS A 200 -9.46 -46.64 -9.88
CA LYS A 200 -8.53 -47.73 -9.51
C LYS A 200 -9.08 -48.60 -8.38
N GLU A 201 -9.73 -48.03 -7.37
CA GLU A 201 -10.33 -48.82 -6.28
C GLU A 201 -11.48 -49.69 -6.81
N ILE A 202 -12.29 -49.16 -7.72
CA ILE A 202 -13.36 -49.92 -8.39
C ILE A 202 -12.77 -51.09 -9.18
N GLU A 203 -11.78 -50.83 -10.05
CA GLU A 203 -11.12 -51.87 -10.86
C GLU A 203 -10.50 -52.97 -9.97
N GLN A 204 -9.87 -52.58 -8.86
CA GLN A 204 -9.29 -53.52 -7.91
C GLN A 204 -10.38 -54.40 -7.25
N LYS A 205 -11.49 -53.81 -6.80
CA LYS A 205 -12.59 -54.58 -6.20
C LYS A 205 -13.31 -55.48 -7.19
N GLU A 206 -13.45 -55.07 -8.45
CA GLU A 206 -13.99 -55.92 -9.51
C GLU A 206 -13.08 -57.12 -9.77
N THR A 207 -11.77 -56.91 -9.77
CA THR A 207 -10.78 -57.99 -9.94
C THR A 207 -10.83 -58.97 -8.77
N GLU A 208 -10.84 -58.47 -7.52
CA GLU A 208 -10.95 -59.28 -6.31
C GLU A 208 -12.26 -60.08 -6.26
N ALA A 209 -13.39 -59.44 -6.61
CA ALA A 209 -14.69 -60.11 -6.66
C ALA A 209 -14.72 -61.22 -7.73
N THR A 210 -14.15 -60.96 -8.90
CA THR A 210 -14.06 -61.95 -9.99
C THR A 210 -13.19 -63.14 -9.58
N GLN A 211 -12.06 -62.89 -8.91
CA GLN A 211 -11.17 -63.94 -8.43
C GLN A 211 -11.82 -64.79 -7.34
N ALA A 212 -12.49 -64.15 -6.37
CA ALA A 212 -13.25 -64.87 -5.33
C ALA A 212 -14.35 -65.76 -5.92
N GLN A 213 -15.06 -65.27 -6.95
CA GLN A 213 -16.07 -66.06 -7.64
C GLN A 213 -15.47 -67.26 -8.39
N GLN A 214 -14.27 -67.11 -8.96
CA GLN A 214 -13.56 -68.19 -9.63
C GLN A 214 -13.08 -69.27 -8.65
N GLU A 215 -12.59 -68.87 -7.48
CA GLU A 215 -12.19 -69.79 -6.41
C GLU A 215 -13.39 -70.59 -5.86
N GLU A 216 -14.55 -69.94 -5.70
CA GLU A 216 -15.78 -70.61 -5.24
C GLU A 216 -16.25 -71.67 -6.23
N LEU A 217 -16.17 -71.40 -7.54
CA LEU A 217 -16.50 -72.36 -8.59
C LEU A 217 -15.54 -73.55 -8.65
N GLN A 218 -14.27 -73.39 -8.27
CA GLN A 218 -13.29 -74.49 -8.24
C GLN A 218 -13.42 -75.38 -7.00
N GLN A 219 -14.07 -74.89 -5.94
CA GLN A 219 -14.29 -75.65 -4.71
C GLN A 219 -15.60 -76.48 -4.71
N GLN A 220 -16.44 -76.33 -5.73
CA GLN A 220 -17.64 -77.16 -5.96
C GLN A 220 -17.34 -78.35 -6.88
#